data_AF-A0A535ELH4-F1
#
_entry.id   AF-A0A535ELH4-F1
#
_cell.length_a   1.000
_cell.length_b   1.000
_cell.length_c   1.000
_cell.angle_alpha   90.00
_cell.angle_beta   90.00
_cell.angle_gamma   90.00
#
_symmetry.space_group_name_H-M   'P 1'
#
loop_
_entity.id
_entity.type
_entity.pdbx_description
1 polymer ?
#
loop_
_entity_poly.entity_id
_entity_poly.type
_entity_poly.pdbx_seq_one_letter_code
_entity_poly.pdbx_strand_id
1 'polypeptide(L)'
;MGAYLSAAAGALGITEAQLKMDLKNGQTLSQVAAAQNVSEDDFKARVSSALKPKLDAAVAAGKLTQAQEDAALAKLQQGDPPLWSRVHK
;
A
#
# COMPACT_ATOMS: atom_id res chain seq x y z
N MET A 1 2.30 -7.16 -8.29
CA MET A 1 3.07 -6.18 -7.48
C MET A 1 2.93 -4.73 -7.95
N GLY A 2 2.70 -4.42 -9.24
CA GLY A 2 2.61 -3.02 -9.71
C GLY A 2 1.51 -2.18 -9.06
N ALA A 3 0.29 -2.73 -8.91
CA ALA A 3 -0.82 -1.98 -8.29
C ALA A 3 -0.58 -1.60 -6.82
N TYR A 4 0.16 -2.41 -6.07
CA TYR A 4 0.53 -2.12 -4.69
C TYR A 4 1.59 -1.02 -4.62
N LEU A 5 2.66 -1.10 -5.43
CA LEU A 5 3.70 -0.07 -5.46
C LEU A 5 3.16 1.30 -5.88
N SER A 6 2.23 1.34 -6.83
CA SER A 6 1.55 2.58 -7.23
C SER A 6 0.73 3.17 -6.06
N ALA A 7 -0.04 2.35 -5.35
CA ALA A 7 -0.80 2.80 -4.18
C ALA A 7 0.10 3.24 -3.02
N ALA A 8 1.19 2.51 -2.77
CA ALA A 8 2.19 2.86 -1.76
C ALA A 8 2.89 4.18 -2.08
N ALA A 9 3.35 4.37 -3.32
CA ALA A 9 3.95 5.61 -3.75
C ALA A 9 2.98 6.79 -3.62
N GLY A 10 1.71 6.61 -4.02
CA GLY A 10 0.66 7.60 -3.84
C GLY A 10 0.39 7.93 -2.37
N ALA A 11 0.37 6.94 -1.48
CA ALA A 11 0.22 7.13 -0.04
C ALA A 11 1.38 7.94 0.57
N LEU A 12 2.58 7.76 0.03
CA LEU A 12 3.79 8.46 0.44
C LEU A 12 3.99 9.82 -0.25
N GLY A 13 3.15 10.16 -1.23
CA GLY A 13 3.30 11.41 -1.99
C GLY A 13 4.51 11.42 -2.93
N ILE A 14 5.06 10.25 -3.28
CA ILE A 14 6.19 10.10 -4.20
C ILE A 14 5.78 9.39 -5.49
N THR A 15 6.66 9.39 -6.48
CA THR A 15 6.42 8.63 -7.72
C THR A 15 6.73 7.15 -7.53
N GLU A 16 6.05 6.29 -8.29
CA GLU A 16 6.35 4.84 -8.30
C GLU A 16 7.81 4.57 -8.73
N ALA A 17 8.36 5.41 -9.62
CA ALA A 17 9.76 5.34 -10.03
C ALA A 17 10.72 5.62 -8.87
N GLN A 18 10.45 6.67 -8.08
CA GLN A 18 11.23 7.00 -6.90
C GLN A 18 11.18 5.87 -5.88
N LEU A 19 9.98 5.40 -5.53
CA LEU A 19 9.82 4.29 -4.58
C LEU A 19 10.58 3.04 -5.03
N LYS A 20 10.51 2.68 -6.32
CA LYS A 20 11.28 1.54 -6.86
C LYS A 20 12.78 1.75 -6.76
N MET A 21 13.26 2.97 -6.98
CA MET A 21 14.68 3.30 -6.86
C MET A 21 15.15 3.17 -5.41
N ASP A 22 14.40 3.72 -4.44
CA ASP A 22 14.72 3.64 -3.02
C ASP A 22 14.76 2.18 -2.54
N LEU A 23 13.77 1.37 -2.94
CA LEU A 23 13.73 -0.06 -2.65
C LEU A 23 14.92 -0.81 -3.28
N LYS A 24 15.29 -0.49 -4.52
CA LYS A 24 16.48 -1.05 -5.19
C LYS A 24 17.79 -0.64 -4.51
N ASN A 25 17.83 0.53 -3.92
CA ASN A 25 18.98 1.03 -3.16
C ASN A 25 19.07 0.39 -1.77
N GLY A 26 18.18 -0.56 -1.45
CA GLY A 26 18.16 -1.28 -0.18
C GLY A 26 17.38 -0.57 0.93
N GLN A 27 16.65 0.52 0.61
CA GLN A 27 15.74 1.12 1.57
C GLN A 27 14.48 0.26 1.74
N THR A 28 13.89 0.34 2.93
CA THR A 28 12.60 -0.26 3.24
C THR A 28 11.46 0.74 3.06
N LEU A 29 10.23 0.28 2.90
CA LEU A 29 9.07 1.19 2.81
C LEU A 29 8.90 2.04 4.08
N SER A 30 9.22 1.50 5.25
CA SER A 30 9.19 2.25 6.52
C SER A 30 10.20 3.40 6.55
N GLN A 31 11.41 3.20 6.00
CA GLN A 31 12.41 4.27 5.89
C GLN A 31 11.97 5.35 4.92
N VAL A 32 11.40 4.97 3.77
CA VAL A 32 10.87 5.93 2.80
C VAL A 32 9.68 6.67 3.41
N ALA A 33 8.79 5.99 4.14
CA ALA A 33 7.65 6.59 4.82
C ALA A 33 8.06 7.57 5.91
N ALA A 34 9.05 7.21 6.73
CA ALA A 34 9.61 8.08 7.75
C ALA A 34 10.20 9.36 7.14
N ALA A 35 10.88 9.28 5.99
CA ALA A 35 11.38 10.44 5.26
C ALA A 35 10.25 11.36 4.77
N GLN A 36 9.07 10.82 4.48
CA GLN A 36 7.87 11.56 4.09
C GLN A 36 7.00 11.99 5.29
N ASN A 37 7.45 11.76 6.53
CA ASN A 37 6.66 11.99 7.75
C ASN A 37 5.31 11.24 7.74
N VAL A 38 5.28 10.05 7.15
CA VAL A 38 4.11 9.18 7.11
C VAL A 38 4.32 8.03 8.10
N SER A 39 3.42 7.92 9.07
CA SER A 39 3.41 6.80 10.02
C SER A 39 2.92 5.52 9.35
N GLU A 40 3.15 4.36 9.97
CA GLU A 40 2.62 3.09 9.47
C GLU A 40 1.09 3.12 9.36
N ASP A 41 0.42 3.66 10.37
CA ASP A 41 -1.04 3.76 10.40
C ASP A 41 -1.56 4.70 9.31
N ASP A 42 -0.92 5.86 9.11
CA ASP A 42 -1.26 6.77 8.01
C ASP A 42 -1.04 6.12 6.65
N PHE A 43 0.06 5.39 6.48
CA PHE A 43 0.36 4.67 5.26
C PHE A 43 -0.73 3.63 4.96
N LYS A 44 -1.09 2.80 5.95
CA LYS A 44 -2.15 1.80 5.84
C LYS A 44 -3.48 2.45 5.48
N ALA A 45 -3.85 3.55 6.12
CA ALA A 45 -5.09 4.27 5.86
C ALA A 45 -5.12 4.82 4.42
N ARG A 46 -4.03 5.45 3.97
CA ARG A 46 -3.92 6.01 2.61
C ARG A 46 -3.92 4.93 1.53
N VAL A 47 -3.20 3.83 1.73
CA VAL A 47 -3.19 2.68 0.80
C VAL A 47 -4.57 2.04 0.74
N SER A 48 -5.23 1.86 1.89
CA SER A 48 -6.59 1.33 1.97
C SER A 48 -7.57 2.22 1.20
N SER A 49 -7.49 3.54 1.38
CA SER A 49 -8.32 4.49 0.63
C SER A 49 -8.04 4.46 -0.87
N ALA A 50 -6.79 4.23 -1.30
CA ALA A 50 -6.44 4.11 -2.71
C ALA A 50 -6.89 2.78 -3.34
N LEU A 51 -6.93 1.71 -2.54
CA LEU A 51 -7.37 0.38 -2.99
C LEU A 51 -8.89 0.18 -2.93
N LYS A 52 -9.57 0.85 -2.00
CA LYS A 52 -11.02 0.81 -1.84
C LYS A 52 -11.80 0.94 -3.16
N PRO A 53 -11.60 1.98 -4.01
CA PRO A 53 -12.34 2.10 -5.27
C PRO A 53 -12.08 0.93 -6.24
N LYS A 54 -10.91 0.28 -6.18
CA LYS A 54 -10.62 -0.92 -6.98
C LYS A 54 -11.32 -2.16 -6.43
N LEU A 55 -11.45 -2.26 -5.11
CA LEU A 55 -12.20 -3.32 -4.44
C LEU A 55 -13.70 -3.14 -4.68
N ASP A 56 -14.24 -1.93 -4.50
CA ASP A 56 -15.63 -1.58 -4.81
C ASP A 56 -15.96 -1.93 -6.28
N ALA A 57 -15.09 -1.60 -7.23
CA ALA A 57 -15.27 -1.96 -8.64
C ALA A 57 -15.25 -3.49 -8.87
N ALA A 58 -14.44 -4.22 -8.10
CA ALA A 58 -14.42 -5.68 -8.16
C ALA A 58 -15.66 -6.31 -7.50
N VAL A 59 -16.22 -5.67 -6.47
CA VAL A 59 -17.51 -6.05 -5.88
C VAL A 59 -18.65 -5.81 -6.86
N ALA A 60 -18.70 -4.63 -7.48
CA ALA A 60 -19.65 -4.30 -8.53
C ALA A 60 -19.54 -5.23 -9.75
N ALA A 61 -18.32 -5.66 -10.10
CA ALA A 61 -18.07 -6.63 -11.15
C ALA A 61 -18.37 -8.09 -10.75
N GLY A 62 -18.83 -8.34 -9.51
CA GLY A 62 -19.11 -9.69 -8.98
C GLY A 62 -17.87 -10.56 -8.77
N LYS A 63 -16.67 -9.98 -8.84
CA LYS A 63 -15.39 -10.68 -8.61
C LYS A 63 -15.06 -10.81 -7.13
N LEU A 64 -15.61 -9.92 -6.30
CA LEU A 64 -15.52 -9.94 -4.85
C LEU A 64 -16.93 -9.77 -4.26
N THR A 65 -17.11 -10.26 -3.04
CA THR A 65 -18.25 -9.91 -2.20
C THR A 65 -17.86 -8.74 -1.29
N GLN A 66 -18.85 -8.00 -0.79
CA GLN A 66 -18.61 -6.90 0.13
C GLN A 66 -17.83 -7.36 1.39
N ALA A 67 -18.18 -8.53 1.93
CA ALA A 67 -17.44 -9.14 3.03
C ALA A 67 -15.97 -9.44 2.71
N GLN A 68 -15.65 -9.79 1.45
CA GLN A 68 -14.26 -10.00 1.03
C GLN A 68 -13.49 -8.68 0.86
N GLU A 69 -14.15 -7.62 0.41
CA GLU A 69 -13.57 -6.27 0.41
C GLU A 69 -13.27 -5.80 1.84
N ASP A 70 -14.24 -5.89 2.74
CA ASP A 70 -14.07 -5.50 4.14
C ASP A 70 -12.95 -6.30 4.81
N ALA A 71 -12.90 -7.62 4.56
CA ALA A 71 -11.81 -8.46 5.04
C ALA A 71 -10.44 -8.07 4.44
N ALA A 72 -10.39 -7.65 3.18
CA ALA A 72 -9.15 -7.18 2.55
C ALA A 72 -8.66 -5.86 3.16
N LEU A 73 -9.57 -4.91 3.39
CA LEU A 73 -9.28 -3.64 4.06
C LEU A 73 -8.83 -3.86 5.51
N ALA A 74 -9.55 -4.71 6.26
CA ALA A 74 -9.17 -5.06 7.63
C ALA A 74 -7.79 -5.71 7.70
N LYS A 75 -7.46 -6.60 6.75
CA LYS A 75 -6.12 -7.21 6.67
C LYS A 75 -5.02 -6.19 6.39
N LEU A 76 -5.28 -5.17 5.59
CA LEU A 76 -4.33 -4.08 5.34
C LEU A 76 -4.11 -3.21 6.57
N GLN A 77 -5.14 -3.01 7.40
CA GLN A 77 -5.03 -2.25 8.63
C GLN A 77 -4.35 -3.04 9.77
N GLN A 78 -4.66 -4.33 9.89
CA GLN A 78 -4.16 -5.17 10.99
C GLN A 78 -2.78 -5.79 10.71
N GLY A 79 -2.42 -6.00 9.44
CA GLY A 79 -1.15 -6.60 9.05
C GLY A 79 -0.01 -5.60 8.88
N ASP A 80 1.22 -6.09 8.89
CA ASP A 80 2.41 -5.33 8.47
C ASP A 80 2.34 -5.11 6.94
N PRO A 81 2.46 -3.87 6.44
CA PRO A 81 2.37 -3.63 5.02
C PRO A 81 3.47 -4.39 4.26
N PRO A 82 3.18 -4.98 3.09
CA PRO A 82 4.21 -5.63 2.29
C PRO A 82 5.43 -4.72 2.07
N LEU A 83 6.62 -5.26 2.33
CA LEU A 83 7.92 -4.57 2.20
C LEU A 83 8.14 -3.41 3.20
N TRP A 84 7.28 -3.26 4.22
CA TRP A 84 7.41 -2.22 5.25
C TRP A 84 8.73 -2.30 5.99
N SER A 85 9.05 -3.47 6.57
CA SER A 85 10.31 -3.72 7.28
C SER A 85 11.30 -4.58 6.49
N ARG A 86 10.91 -5.09 5.32
CA ARG A 86 11.74 -6.00 4.50
C ARG A 86 12.50 -5.25 3.42
N VAL A 87 13.83 -5.32 3.49
CA VAL A 87 14.72 -4.91 2.39
C VAL A 87 14.58 -5.90 1.24
N HIS A 88 14.26 -5.41 0.05
CA HIS A 88 14.28 -6.23 -1.15
C HIS A 88 15.72 -6.24 -1.69
N LYS A 89 16.50 -7.27 -1.31
CA LYS A 89 17.87 -7.45 -1.78
C LYS A 89 17.90 -8.11 -3.16
#